data_AF-A0A956DSB0-F1
#
_entry.id   AF-A0A956DSB0-F1
#
_cell.length_a   1.000
_cell.length_b   1.000
_cell.length_c   1.000
_cell.angle_alpha   90.00
_cell.angle_beta   90.00
_cell.angle_gamma   90.00
#
_symmetry.space_group_name_H-M   'P 1'
#
loop_
_entity.id
_entity.type
_entity.pdbx_description
1 polymer ?
#
loop_
_entity_poly.entity_id
_entity_poly.type
_entity_poly.pdbx_seq_one_letter_code
_entity_poly.pdbx_strand_id
1 'polypeptide(L)'
;QVMAPWSTPNSAVGGFDCYFASDRAVVRPTDGRLVYDNTFENLLRTFTCDGCPLSSNQPYPSNPLVNDALLQTPQCPSWTTIVRTAFYADGTYLYACGPLLEWWRATTLVYDSSLGPLRHVAAGLLLTETHVIEEQGTIAHPITGLAPGTWIAVRAYQQGFVIAVDAPQPELFYVDELGAASLIGVYPPPPPGQVVHNYRGAMDGCHNLFQQGPGGPSPLHDLIVRREIGGQSVVVYDEAWNPEVKLHGAWLITGP
;
A
#
# COMPACT_ATOMS: atom_id res chain seq x y z
N GLN A 1 8.11 -10.62 -13.26
CA GLN A 1 7.88 -10.25 -11.84
C GLN A 1 6.81 -11.16 -11.25
N VAL A 2 6.96 -11.55 -9.99
CA VAL A 2 6.02 -12.44 -9.30
C VAL A 2 5.55 -11.78 -8.02
N MET A 3 4.39 -12.20 -7.52
CA MET A 3 3.85 -11.77 -6.23
C MET A 3 3.57 -13.00 -5.38
N ALA A 4 3.64 -12.88 -4.06
CA ALA A 4 3.19 -13.93 -3.14
C ALA A 4 2.29 -13.34 -2.05
N PRO A 5 1.22 -14.05 -1.64
CA PRO A 5 0.49 -13.69 -0.43
C PRO A 5 1.41 -13.85 0.79
N TRP A 6 1.36 -12.91 1.73
CA TRP A 6 2.22 -12.95 2.92
C TRP A 6 1.98 -14.17 3.80
N SER A 7 0.74 -14.69 3.80
CA SER A 7 0.35 -15.90 4.52
C SER A 7 0.90 -17.17 3.87
N THR A 8 1.29 -17.13 2.60
CA THR A 8 1.77 -18.27 1.82
C THR A 8 2.92 -17.86 0.90
N PRO A 9 4.09 -17.46 1.46
CA PRO A 9 5.20 -16.91 0.67
C PRO A 9 5.89 -17.92 -0.25
N ASN A 10 5.59 -19.22 -0.07
CA ASN A 10 6.05 -20.31 -0.93
C ASN A 10 5.08 -20.60 -2.08
N SER A 11 4.14 -19.70 -2.35
CA SER A 11 3.26 -19.76 -3.51
C SER A 11 3.39 -18.45 -4.25
N ALA A 12 4.08 -18.47 -5.37
CA ALA A 12 4.15 -17.33 -6.27
C ALA A 12 2.95 -17.30 -7.23
N VAL A 13 2.52 -16.11 -7.59
CA VAL A 13 1.64 -15.83 -8.71
C VAL A 13 2.42 -15.10 -9.79
N GLY A 14 2.34 -15.59 -11.01
CA GLY A 14 2.92 -14.98 -12.21
C GLY A 14 1.88 -14.14 -12.96
N GLY A 15 2.37 -13.19 -13.74
CA GLY A 15 1.52 -12.34 -14.59
C GLY A 15 1.87 -10.84 -14.53
N PHE A 16 3.03 -10.48 -13.98
CA PHE A 16 3.53 -9.11 -14.00
C PHE A 16 4.88 -9.11 -14.71
N ASP A 17 5.01 -8.60 -15.92
CA ASP A 17 6.34 -8.44 -16.53
C ASP A 17 6.94 -7.07 -16.12
N CYS A 18 7.57 -6.32 -17.03
CA CYS A 18 7.97 -4.93 -16.80
C CYS A 18 6.79 -3.94 -16.70
N TYR A 19 5.55 -4.42 -16.82
CA TYR A 19 4.32 -3.64 -16.86
C TYR A 19 3.81 -3.18 -15.48
N PHE A 20 4.46 -3.58 -14.39
CA PHE A 20 3.93 -3.45 -13.03
C PHE A 20 4.70 -2.43 -12.19
N ALA A 21 4.01 -1.34 -11.80
CA ALA A 21 4.48 -0.39 -10.81
C ALA A 21 3.99 -0.80 -9.39
N SER A 22 4.77 -1.62 -8.70
CA SER A 22 4.40 -2.19 -7.40
C SER A 22 4.25 -1.16 -6.27
N ASP A 23 4.92 -0.01 -6.36
CA ASP A 23 4.82 1.10 -5.40
C ASP A 23 3.48 1.87 -5.48
N ARG A 24 2.67 1.58 -6.49
CA ARG A 24 1.37 2.22 -6.76
C ARG A 24 0.21 1.24 -6.77
N ALA A 25 0.49 -0.03 -6.55
CA ALA A 25 -0.51 -1.08 -6.56
C ALA A 25 -1.30 -1.11 -5.25
N VAL A 26 -2.56 -1.54 -5.32
CA VAL A 26 -3.48 -1.56 -4.18
C VAL A 26 -4.43 -2.75 -4.31
N VAL A 27 -4.82 -3.33 -3.18
CA VAL A 27 -5.85 -4.39 -3.17
C VAL A 27 -7.23 -3.75 -3.06
N ARG A 28 -8.11 -4.04 -4.02
CA ARG A 28 -9.51 -3.62 -3.99
C ARG A 28 -10.23 -4.33 -2.83
N PRO A 29 -10.91 -3.60 -1.93
CA PRO A 29 -11.44 -4.18 -0.69
C PRO A 29 -12.63 -5.12 -0.91
N THR A 30 -13.40 -4.94 -1.98
CA THR A 30 -14.64 -5.68 -2.20
C THR A 30 -14.44 -7.12 -2.67
N ASP A 31 -13.32 -7.41 -3.32
CA ASP A 31 -13.04 -8.74 -3.88
C ASP A 31 -11.58 -9.19 -3.76
N GLY A 32 -10.73 -8.41 -3.09
CA GLY A 32 -9.33 -8.75 -2.84
C GLY A 32 -8.45 -8.74 -4.09
N ARG A 33 -8.94 -8.21 -5.22
CA ARG A 33 -8.13 -8.17 -6.45
C ARG A 33 -7.09 -7.06 -6.40
N LEU A 34 -5.90 -7.34 -6.92
CA LEU A 34 -4.85 -6.34 -7.08
C LEU A 34 -5.20 -5.41 -8.25
N VAL A 35 -5.15 -4.11 -8.01
CA VAL A 35 -5.25 -3.06 -9.02
C VAL A 35 -3.91 -2.35 -9.11
N TYR A 36 -3.45 -2.08 -10.32
CA TYR A 36 -2.14 -1.48 -10.55
C TYR A 36 -2.12 -0.56 -11.78
N ASP A 37 -1.16 0.36 -11.78
CA ASP A 37 -0.82 1.23 -12.91
C ASP A 37 0.10 0.48 -13.87
N ASN A 38 -0.31 0.39 -15.14
CA ASN A 38 0.54 -0.10 -16.21
C ASN A 38 1.56 0.96 -16.63
N THR A 39 2.85 0.66 -16.42
CA THR A 39 3.99 1.55 -16.65
C THR A 39 4.13 2.09 -18.08
N PHE A 40 3.48 1.47 -19.08
CA PHE A 40 3.58 1.87 -20.49
C PHE A 40 2.28 2.40 -21.08
N GLU A 41 1.13 1.87 -20.63
CA GLU A 41 -0.18 2.28 -21.14
C GLU A 41 -0.77 3.46 -20.36
N ASN A 42 -0.29 3.73 -19.14
CA ASN A 42 -0.85 4.72 -18.23
C ASN A 42 -2.34 4.46 -17.91
N LEU A 43 -2.71 3.19 -17.82
CA LEU A 43 -4.06 2.72 -17.52
C LEU A 43 -4.04 1.91 -16.22
N LEU A 44 -5.16 1.95 -15.51
CA LEU A 44 -5.38 1.08 -14.36
C LEU A 44 -5.88 -0.28 -14.82
N ARG A 45 -5.25 -1.34 -14.31
CA ARG A 45 -5.60 -2.73 -14.60
C ARG A 45 -5.91 -3.49 -13.34
N THR A 46 -6.87 -4.39 -13.43
CA THR A 46 -7.17 -5.38 -12.39
C THR A 46 -6.45 -6.66 -12.76
N PHE A 47 -5.54 -7.10 -11.90
CA PHE A 47 -4.78 -8.32 -12.09
C PHE A 47 -5.68 -9.55 -12.13
N THR A 48 -5.44 -10.38 -13.14
CA THR A 48 -5.93 -11.74 -13.27
C THR A 48 -4.72 -12.65 -13.38
N CYS A 49 -4.66 -13.64 -12.51
CA CYS A 49 -3.52 -14.53 -12.50
C CYS A 49 -3.42 -15.41 -13.75
N ASP A 50 -2.26 -15.38 -14.39
CA ASP A 50 -1.93 -16.26 -15.51
C ASP A 50 -1.35 -17.62 -15.05
N GLY A 51 -0.66 -17.62 -13.90
CA GLY A 51 -0.01 -18.81 -13.33
C GLY A 51 -0.16 -18.83 -11.81
N CYS A 52 -1.16 -19.57 -11.31
CA CYS A 52 -1.54 -19.65 -9.90
C CYS A 52 -1.73 -21.11 -9.43
N PRO A 53 -0.77 -21.70 -8.71
CA PRO A 53 0.57 -21.16 -8.41
C PRO A 53 1.48 -21.22 -9.64
N LEU A 54 2.46 -20.33 -9.70
CA LEU A 54 3.53 -20.39 -10.67
C LEU A 54 4.50 -21.49 -10.25
N SER A 55 4.68 -22.52 -11.09
CA SER A 55 5.68 -23.57 -10.84
C SER A 55 6.90 -23.39 -11.73
N SER A 56 8.07 -23.84 -11.26
CA SER A 56 9.34 -23.76 -12.02
C SER A 56 9.32 -24.48 -13.37
N ASN A 57 8.37 -25.40 -13.56
CA ASN A 57 8.22 -26.19 -14.79
C ASN A 57 7.24 -25.57 -15.81
N GLN A 58 6.60 -24.44 -15.46
CA GLN A 58 5.69 -23.73 -16.36
C GLN A 58 6.41 -22.55 -17.02
N PRO A 59 6.27 -22.37 -18.34
CA PRO A 59 6.77 -21.17 -18.99
C PRO A 59 6.05 -19.95 -18.43
N TYR A 60 6.81 -18.87 -18.24
CA TYR A 60 6.22 -17.59 -17.84
C TYR A 60 5.24 -17.10 -18.93
N PRO A 61 4.10 -16.48 -18.55
CA PRO A 61 3.12 -15.97 -19.51
C PRO A 61 3.77 -15.01 -20.52
N SER A 62 3.57 -15.25 -21.82
CA SER A 62 4.18 -14.45 -22.88
C SER A 62 3.51 -13.09 -23.10
N ASN A 63 2.27 -12.92 -22.65
CA ASN A 63 1.54 -11.65 -22.72
C ASN A 63 0.60 -11.51 -21.50
N PRO A 64 1.14 -11.12 -20.34
CA PRO A 64 0.34 -11.05 -19.11
C PRO A 64 -0.83 -10.06 -19.18
N LEU A 65 -0.70 -8.99 -19.96
CA LEU A 65 -1.72 -7.94 -20.03
C LEU A 65 -3.04 -8.36 -20.68
N VAL A 66 -3.06 -9.46 -21.44
CA VAL A 66 -4.26 -9.92 -22.15
C VAL A 66 -5.35 -10.36 -21.17
N ASN A 67 -4.96 -10.87 -20.00
CA ASN A 67 -5.90 -11.37 -19.00
C ASN A 67 -6.32 -10.31 -17.98
N ASP A 68 -5.60 -9.19 -17.93
CA ASP A 68 -5.85 -8.12 -16.97
C ASP A 68 -6.91 -7.14 -17.49
N ALA A 69 -8.05 -7.08 -16.81
CA ALA A 69 -9.15 -6.22 -17.19
C ALA A 69 -8.79 -4.74 -16.94
N LEU A 70 -9.13 -3.87 -17.90
CA LEU A 70 -9.02 -2.42 -17.73
C LEU A 70 -10.05 -1.93 -16.71
N LEU A 71 -9.58 -1.23 -15.68
CA LEU A 71 -10.43 -0.48 -14.77
C LEU A 71 -10.83 0.81 -15.48
N GLN A 72 -12.12 0.98 -15.77
CA GLN A 72 -12.61 2.09 -16.58
C GLN A 72 -12.44 3.42 -15.87
N THR A 73 -11.56 4.27 -16.37
CA THR A 73 -11.37 5.63 -15.89
C THR A 73 -11.58 6.61 -17.04
N PRO A 74 -12.32 7.72 -16.84
CA PRO A 74 -12.28 8.81 -17.79
C PRO A 74 -10.84 9.24 -18.06
N GLN A 75 -10.57 9.66 -19.29
CA GLN A 75 -9.24 10.11 -19.67
C GLN A 75 -8.84 11.30 -18.79
N CYS A 76 -7.62 11.25 -18.25
CA CYS A 76 -7.04 12.41 -17.59
C CYS A 76 -7.01 13.63 -18.53
N PRO A 77 -7.04 14.87 -18.00
CA PRO A 77 -6.90 16.08 -18.80
C PRO A 77 -5.72 16.01 -19.79
N SER A 78 -5.82 16.69 -20.92
CA SER A 78 -4.80 16.66 -21.98
C SER A 78 -3.38 16.76 -21.41
N TRP A 79 -2.47 15.88 -21.86
CA TRP A 79 -1.06 15.79 -21.43
C TRP A 79 -0.79 15.21 -20.05
N THR A 80 -1.81 14.74 -19.35
CA THR A 80 -1.66 14.07 -18.04
C THR A 80 -1.97 12.58 -18.15
N THR A 81 -1.40 11.79 -17.24
CA THR A 81 -1.57 10.34 -17.18
C THR A 81 -2.00 9.92 -15.78
N ILE A 82 -2.63 8.75 -15.68
CA ILE A 82 -2.93 8.18 -14.37
C ILE A 82 -1.61 7.78 -13.71
N VAL A 83 -1.43 8.18 -12.46
CA VAL A 83 -0.20 7.89 -11.72
C VAL A 83 -0.44 7.22 -10.37
N ARG A 84 -1.66 7.26 -9.84
CA ARG A 84 -2.04 6.61 -8.58
C ARG A 84 -3.53 6.29 -8.57
N THR A 85 -3.92 5.39 -7.67
CA THR A 85 -5.32 5.11 -7.33
C THR A 85 -5.46 4.88 -5.83
N ALA A 86 -6.65 5.11 -5.29
CA ALA A 86 -7.01 4.86 -3.91
C ALA A 86 -8.44 4.32 -3.85
N PHE A 87 -8.69 3.34 -2.99
CA PHE A 87 -10.01 2.71 -2.85
C PHE A 87 -10.65 3.07 -1.51
N TYR A 88 -11.95 3.37 -1.55
CA TYR A 88 -12.81 3.36 -0.38
C TYR A 88 -13.22 1.92 -0.06
N ALA A 89 -13.67 1.69 1.18
CA ALA A 89 -14.08 0.36 1.65
C ALA A 89 -15.22 -0.27 0.83
N ASP A 90 -16.09 0.55 0.23
CA ASP A 90 -17.19 0.10 -0.63
C ASP A 90 -16.76 -0.28 -2.06
N GLY A 91 -15.46 -0.13 -2.38
CA GLY A 91 -14.90 -0.43 -3.70
C GLY A 91 -15.00 0.72 -4.69
N THR A 92 -15.61 1.85 -4.33
CA THR A 92 -15.43 3.09 -5.09
C THR A 92 -13.96 3.51 -5.02
N TYR A 93 -13.48 4.26 -5.99
CA TYR A 93 -12.08 4.64 -6.06
C TYR A 93 -11.89 6.05 -6.60
N LEU A 94 -10.74 6.61 -6.24
CA LEU A 94 -10.17 7.78 -6.87
C LEU A 94 -8.99 7.36 -7.76
N TYR A 95 -8.73 8.15 -8.79
CA TYR A 95 -7.53 8.05 -9.59
C TYR A 95 -6.86 9.42 -9.70
N ALA A 96 -5.53 9.45 -9.62
CA ALA A 96 -4.75 10.68 -9.67
C ALA A 96 -4.20 10.90 -11.07
N CYS A 97 -4.38 12.10 -11.62
CA CYS A 97 -3.79 12.54 -12.87
C CYS A 97 -2.52 13.38 -12.58
N GLY A 98 -1.38 12.96 -13.10
CA GLY A 98 -0.08 13.61 -12.93
C GLY A 98 0.22 14.64 -14.03
N PRO A 99 1.03 15.69 -13.77
CA PRO A 99 1.95 15.79 -12.63
C PRO A 99 1.34 16.46 -11.39
N LEU A 100 0.18 17.11 -11.51
CA LEU A 100 -0.41 17.90 -10.43
C LEU A 100 -1.01 17.05 -9.29
N LEU A 101 -1.17 15.74 -9.51
CA LEU A 101 -1.82 14.82 -8.58
C LEU A 101 -3.26 15.26 -8.25
N GLU A 102 -3.99 15.69 -9.26
CA GLU A 102 -5.43 15.92 -9.16
C GLU A 102 -6.14 14.57 -9.05
N TRP A 103 -6.94 14.38 -8.01
CA TRP A 103 -7.67 13.15 -7.72
C TRP A 103 -9.12 13.27 -8.20
N TRP A 104 -9.52 12.33 -9.04
CA TRP A 104 -10.81 12.33 -9.70
C TRP A 104 -11.63 11.11 -9.30
N ARG A 105 -12.94 11.30 -9.18
CA ARG A 105 -13.95 10.23 -9.17
C ARG A 105 -14.82 10.40 -10.40
N ALA A 106 -14.76 9.43 -11.31
CA ALA A 106 -15.36 9.59 -12.63
C ALA A 106 -14.94 10.94 -13.24
N THR A 107 -15.87 11.83 -13.56
CA THR A 107 -15.57 13.15 -14.16
C THR A 107 -15.50 14.29 -13.14
N THR A 108 -15.56 13.99 -11.84
CA THR A 108 -15.57 14.99 -10.77
C THR A 108 -14.20 15.07 -10.11
N LEU A 109 -13.62 16.28 -10.09
CA LEU A 109 -12.44 16.55 -9.29
C LEU A 109 -12.82 16.48 -7.81
N VAL A 110 -12.17 15.60 -7.08
CA VAL A 110 -12.39 15.36 -5.64
C VAL A 110 -11.36 16.11 -4.81
N TYR A 111 -10.10 16.13 -5.26
CA TYR A 111 -9.02 16.79 -4.54
C TYR A 111 -7.91 17.24 -5.49
N ASP A 112 -7.40 18.45 -5.33
CA ASP A 112 -6.43 19.09 -6.22
C ASP A 112 -4.99 19.10 -5.69
N SER A 113 -4.73 18.38 -4.59
CA SER A 113 -3.42 18.37 -3.90
C SER A 113 -3.00 19.73 -3.31
N SER A 114 -3.92 20.69 -3.14
CA SER A 114 -3.64 22.00 -2.54
C SER A 114 -3.10 21.97 -1.10
N LEU A 115 -3.39 20.91 -0.34
CA LEU A 115 -2.91 20.68 1.03
C LEU A 115 -1.87 19.54 1.10
N GLY A 116 -1.19 19.26 -0.01
CA GLY A 116 -0.16 18.24 -0.13
C GLY A 116 -0.66 16.91 -0.71
N PRO A 117 0.23 15.91 -0.86
CA PRO A 117 -0.13 14.65 -1.49
C PRO A 117 -1.14 13.87 -0.65
N LEU A 118 -2.15 13.31 -1.32
CA LEU A 118 -3.09 12.38 -0.70
C LEU A 118 -2.34 11.11 -0.26
N ARG A 119 -2.51 10.76 1.01
CA ARG A 119 -1.91 9.58 1.65
C ARG A 119 -2.88 8.41 1.73
N HIS A 120 -4.17 8.67 1.99
CA HIS A 120 -5.20 7.64 2.03
C HIS A 120 -6.61 8.25 1.87
N VAL A 121 -7.60 7.40 1.60
CA VAL A 121 -9.03 7.74 1.63
C VAL A 121 -9.79 6.87 2.64
N ALA A 122 -10.81 7.41 3.27
CA ALA A 122 -11.79 6.70 4.08
C ALA A 122 -13.19 7.21 3.73
N ALA A 123 -14.26 6.63 4.29
CA ALA A 123 -15.63 7.01 3.94
C ALA A 123 -15.89 8.50 4.17
N GLY A 124 -15.97 9.29 3.09
CA GLY A 124 -16.18 10.75 3.14
C GLY A 124 -14.96 11.57 3.58
N LEU A 125 -13.79 10.94 3.76
CA LEU A 125 -12.59 11.59 4.28
C LEU A 125 -11.38 11.33 3.38
N LEU A 126 -10.53 12.35 3.29
CA LEU A 126 -9.25 12.32 2.60
C LEU A 126 -8.15 12.62 3.63
N LEU A 127 -7.05 11.87 3.60
CA LEU A 127 -5.91 12.10 4.46
C LEU A 127 -4.73 12.61 3.66
N THR A 128 -4.17 13.75 4.04
CA THR A 128 -2.85 14.23 3.60
C THR A 128 -1.83 14.08 4.73
N GLU A 129 -0.57 14.43 4.50
CA GLU A 129 0.44 14.44 5.58
C GLU A 129 0.11 15.42 6.72
N THR A 130 -0.72 16.43 6.45
CA THR A 130 -0.95 17.56 7.35
C THR A 130 -2.40 17.78 7.72
N HIS A 131 -3.36 17.18 6.99
CA HIS A 131 -4.78 17.42 7.18
C HIS A 131 -5.62 16.15 7.01
N VAL A 132 -6.73 16.10 7.75
CA VAL A 132 -7.91 15.32 7.38
C VAL A 132 -8.91 16.26 6.71
N ILE A 133 -9.40 15.89 5.54
CA ILE A 133 -10.25 16.75 4.70
C ILE A 133 -11.57 16.01 4.49
N GLU A 134 -12.68 16.70 4.71
CA GLU A 134 -13.99 16.21 4.28
C GLU A 134 -14.06 16.26 2.76
N GLU A 135 -14.44 15.16 2.12
CA GLU A 135 -14.37 15.03 0.67
C GLU A 135 -15.26 16.03 -0.08
N GLN A 136 -16.32 16.54 0.56
CA GLN A 136 -17.15 17.62 0.01
C GLN A 136 -16.43 18.99 0.02
N GLY A 137 -15.17 19.03 0.44
CA GLY A 137 -14.18 20.03 0.04
C GLY A 137 -14.29 21.38 0.74
N THR A 138 -15.09 21.50 1.79
CA THR A 138 -15.22 22.78 2.51
C THR A 138 -14.48 22.81 3.84
N ILE A 139 -14.16 21.65 4.41
CA ILE A 139 -13.57 21.58 5.75
C ILE A 139 -12.30 20.73 5.70
N ALA A 140 -11.21 21.34 6.17
CA ALA A 140 -9.92 20.70 6.35
C ALA A 140 -9.46 20.92 7.80
N HIS A 141 -9.13 19.83 8.46
CA HIS A 141 -8.68 19.81 9.84
C HIS A 141 -7.19 19.49 9.91
N PRO A 142 -6.35 20.42 10.42
CA PRO A 142 -4.93 20.14 10.63
C PRO A 142 -4.73 18.95 11.56
N ILE A 143 -3.79 18.07 11.24
CA ILE A 143 -3.43 16.94 12.09
C ILE A 143 -2.67 17.47 13.30
N THR A 144 -3.14 17.13 14.50
CA THR A 144 -2.53 17.51 15.78
C THR A 144 -2.30 16.28 16.66
N GLY A 145 -1.29 16.32 17.53
CA GLY A 145 -0.98 15.22 18.46
C GLY A 145 -0.25 14.02 17.85
N LEU A 146 -0.03 13.98 16.54
CA LEU A 146 0.74 12.92 15.88
C LEU A 146 2.23 13.11 16.19
N ALA A 147 2.93 12.04 16.55
CA ALA A 147 4.37 12.09 16.77
C ALA A 147 5.11 12.53 15.49
N PRO A 148 6.18 13.34 15.60
CA PRO A 148 7.01 13.67 14.45
C PRO A 148 7.76 12.41 13.98
N GLY A 149 7.78 12.15 12.68
CA GLY A 149 8.46 10.99 12.12
C GLY A 149 8.03 10.65 10.70
N THR A 150 8.67 9.65 10.11
CA THR A 150 8.28 9.11 8.80
C THR A 150 7.07 8.19 8.97
N TRP A 151 6.04 8.34 8.15
CA TRP A 151 4.91 7.41 8.15
C TRP A 151 5.35 6.10 7.52
N ILE A 152 5.20 5.00 8.26
CA ILE A 152 5.55 3.66 7.81
C ILE A 152 4.39 3.05 7.02
N ALA A 153 3.17 3.20 7.54
CA ALA A 153 1.95 2.65 6.95
C ALA A 153 0.73 3.44 7.42
N VAL A 154 -0.31 3.45 6.59
CA VAL A 154 -1.60 4.11 6.86
C VAL A 154 -2.73 3.18 6.44
N ARG A 155 -3.84 3.23 7.16
CA ARG A 155 -5.10 2.59 6.76
C ARG A 155 -6.32 3.43 7.12
N ALA A 156 -7.41 3.20 6.40
CA ALA A 156 -8.72 3.67 6.82
C ALA A 156 -9.20 2.85 8.02
N TYR A 157 -9.78 3.50 9.04
CA TYR A 157 -10.28 2.82 10.22
C TYR A 157 -11.45 3.57 10.83
N GLN A 158 -12.60 2.90 10.94
CA GLN A 158 -13.83 3.49 11.49
C GLN A 158 -14.18 4.83 10.80
N GLN A 159 -14.15 5.94 11.55
CA GLN A 159 -14.43 7.30 11.08
C GLN A 159 -13.15 8.13 10.86
N GLY A 160 -12.00 7.47 10.69
CA GLY A 160 -10.74 8.15 10.51
C GLY A 160 -9.67 7.23 9.93
N PHE A 161 -8.46 7.37 10.45
CA PHE A 161 -7.28 6.69 9.94
C PHE A 161 -6.44 6.13 11.08
N VAL A 162 -5.76 5.03 10.82
CA VAL A 162 -4.66 4.57 11.68
C VAL A 162 -3.34 4.75 10.95
N ILE A 163 -2.36 5.30 11.66
CA ILE A 163 -1.05 5.68 11.11
C ILE A 163 0.04 5.07 11.99
N ALA A 164 0.88 4.22 11.40
CA ALA A 164 2.11 3.79 12.01
C ALA A 164 3.22 4.80 11.69
N VAL A 165 3.79 5.43 12.72
CA VAL A 165 4.84 6.43 12.58
C VAL A 165 6.16 5.88 13.09
N ASP A 166 7.22 6.15 12.36
CA ASP A 166 8.59 5.87 12.78
C ASP A 166 9.01 6.83 13.89
N ALA A 167 9.25 6.26 15.05
CA ALA A 167 9.77 6.89 16.25
C ALA A 167 10.86 5.94 16.81
N PRO A 168 11.57 6.26 17.92
CA PRO A 168 12.58 5.35 18.47
C PRO A 168 12.13 3.89 18.62
N GLN A 169 10.82 3.69 18.83
CA GLN A 169 10.09 2.48 18.48
C GLN A 169 8.82 2.90 17.72
N PRO A 170 8.45 2.25 16.60
CA PRO A 170 7.23 2.61 15.89
C PRO A 170 5.97 2.64 16.74
N GLU A 171 5.19 3.68 16.57
CA GLU A 171 3.97 3.97 17.32
C GLU A 171 2.76 3.94 16.36
N LEU A 172 1.61 3.49 16.86
CA LEU A 172 0.35 3.50 16.13
C LEU A 172 -0.57 4.56 16.70
N PHE A 173 -1.02 5.48 15.85
CA PHE A 173 -1.98 6.51 16.20
C PHE A 173 -3.31 6.29 15.47
N TYR A 174 -4.41 6.60 16.14
CA TYR A 174 -5.69 6.88 15.49
C TYR A 174 -5.79 8.38 15.25
N VAL A 175 -6.04 8.79 14.02
CA VAL A 175 -6.36 10.17 13.63
C VAL A 175 -7.84 10.21 13.27
N ASP A 176 -8.61 10.98 14.04
CA ASP A 176 -10.05 11.12 13.84
C ASP A 176 -10.40 12.05 12.66
N GLU A 177 -11.68 12.18 12.38
CA GLU A 177 -12.23 13.04 11.33
C GLU A 177 -11.89 14.53 11.52
N LEU A 178 -11.57 14.95 12.75
CA LEU A 178 -11.19 16.32 13.12
C LEU A 178 -9.67 16.51 13.17
N GLY A 179 -8.88 15.53 12.71
CA GLY A 179 -7.43 15.59 12.70
C GLY A 179 -6.77 15.45 14.08
N ALA A 180 -7.50 15.08 15.14
CA ALA A 180 -6.90 14.83 16.43
C ALA A 180 -6.31 13.40 16.46
N ALA A 181 -5.01 13.31 16.73
CA ALA A 181 -4.31 12.05 16.86
C ALA A 181 -4.26 11.58 18.31
N SER A 182 -4.55 10.30 18.53
CA SER A 182 -4.45 9.62 19.82
C SER A 182 -3.61 8.36 19.68
N LEU A 183 -2.69 8.15 20.63
CA LEU A 183 -1.84 6.97 20.64
C LEU A 183 -2.69 5.72 20.96
N ILE A 184 -2.67 4.74 20.06
CA ILE A 184 -3.25 3.41 20.29
C ILE A 184 -2.25 2.54 21.05
N GLY A 185 -0.98 2.56 20.63
CA GLY A 185 0.07 1.75 21.26
C GLY A 185 1.40 1.81 20.53
N VAL A 186 2.38 1.11 21.10
CA VAL A 186 3.76 1.06 20.59
C VAL A 186 4.07 -0.36 20.12
N TYR A 187 4.64 -0.50 18.94
CA TYR A 187 5.04 -1.80 18.41
C TYR A 187 6.32 -2.30 19.12
N PRO A 188 6.39 -3.58 19.54
CA PRO A 188 7.59 -4.14 20.16
C PRO A 188 8.78 -4.09 19.18
N PRO A 189 10.03 -3.98 19.64
CA PRO A 189 11.20 -3.93 18.75
C PRO A 189 11.28 -5.17 17.84
N PRO A 190 12.00 -5.11 16.70
CA PRO A 190 12.26 -6.29 15.88
C PRO A 190 12.92 -7.43 16.70
N PRO A 191 12.83 -8.69 16.25
CA PRO A 191 13.52 -9.80 16.91
C PRO A 191 15.03 -9.51 17.07
N PRO A 192 15.68 -10.00 18.14
CA PRO A 192 17.10 -9.75 18.37
C PRO A 192 17.96 -10.08 17.15
N GLY A 193 18.83 -9.15 16.76
CA GLY A 193 19.71 -9.28 15.59
C GLY A 193 19.07 -8.92 14.25
N GLN A 194 17.78 -8.61 14.21
CA GLN A 194 17.09 -8.19 12.99
C GLN A 194 16.97 -6.67 12.90
N VAL A 195 17.09 -6.16 11.68
CA VAL A 195 16.88 -4.75 11.34
C VAL A 195 15.72 -4.67 10.36
N VAL A 196 14.89 -3.63 10.48
CA VAL A 196 13.77 -3.37 9.55
C VAL A 196 13.88 -1.96 8.98
N HIS A 197 13.36 -1.77 7.77
CA HIS A 197 13.24 -0.48 7.13
C HIS A 197 12.02 0.29 7.66
N ASN A 198 12.21 1.59 7.89
CA ASN A 198 11.16 2.51 8.34
C ASN A 198 10.29 3.10 7.21
N TYR A 199 10.57 2.75 5.95
CA TYR A 199 9.82 3.26 4.78
C TYR A 199 9.22 2.14 3.90
N ARG A 200 9.38 0.87 4.31
CA ARG A 200 8.84 -0.30 3.59
C ARG A 200 8.00 -1.16 4.51
N GLY A 201 6.83 -0.63 4.86
CA GLY A 201 5.88 -1.33 5.71
C GLY A 201 4.46 -1.27 5.18
N ALA A 202 3.63 -2.14 5.73
CA ALA A 202 2.19 -2.18 5.49
C ALA A 202 1.49 -2.76 6.72
N MET A 203 0.19 -2.46 6.90
CA MET A 203 -0.60 -2.92 8.05
C MET A 203 -1.73 -3.86 7.62
N ASP A 204 -1.98 -4.91 8.39
CA ASP A 204 -3.17 -5.75 8.21
C ASP A 204 -4.41 -5.20 8.94
N GLY A 205 -5.54 -5.91 8.83
CA GLY A 205 -6.84 -5.48 9.40
C GLY A 205 -6.90 -5.49 10.91
N CYS A 206 -5.92 -6.11 11.56
CA CYS A 206 -5.77 -6.15 13.01
C CYS A 206 -4.72 -5.14 13.49
N HIS A 207 -4.26 -4.25 12.61
CA HIS A 207 -3.16 -3.31 12.86
C HIS A 207 -1.83 -4.00 13.19
N ASN A 208 -1.59 -5.21 12.69
CA ASN A 208 -0.24 -5.76 12.73
C ASN A 208 0.61 -5.06 11.67
N LEU A 209 1.79 -4.58 12.07
CA LEU A 209 2.73 -3.91 11.19
C LEU A 209 3.69 -4.92 10.59
N PHE A 210 3.75 -4.98 9.26
CA PHE A 210 4.70 -5.78 8.50
C PHE A 210 5.77 -4.85 7.96
N GLN A 211 7.04 -5.13 8.21
CA GLN A 211 8.16 -4.34 7.70
C GLN A 211 9.19 -5.23 7.02
N GLN A 212 9.67 -4.79 5.86
CA GLN A 212 10.81 -5.41 5.21
C GLN A 212 12.10 -5.02 5.93
N GLY A 213 13.11 -5.89 5.86
CA GLY A 213 14.44 -5.61 6.36
C GLY A 213 15.48 -6.53 5.75
N PRO A 214 16.78 -6.24 5.91
CA PRO A 214 17.83 -7.16 5.51
C PRO A 214 17.79 -8.40 6.41
N GLY A 215 17.74 -9.59 5.80
CA GLY A 215 17.64 -10.88 6.48
C GLY A 215 18.97 -11.46 6.95
N GLY A 216 20.10 -10.76 6.78
CA GLY A 216 21.39 -11.26 7.21
C GLY A 216 22.56 -10.40 6.73
N PRO A 217 23.79 -10.94 6.74
CA PRO A 217 24.99 -10.21 6.32
C PRO A 217 25.07 -10.01 4.80
N SER A 218 24.24 -10.72 4.03
CA SER A 218 24.16 -10.56 2.57
C SER A 218 23.26 -9.37 2.23
N PRO A 219 23.69 -8.42 1.39
CA PRO A 219 22.90 -7.25 1.02
C PRO A 219 21.69 -7.58 0.12
N LEU A 220 21.58 -8.81 -0.36
CA LEU A 220 20.48 -9.29 -1.21
C LEU A 220 19.62 -10.34 -0.49
N HIS A 221 19.73 -10.41 0.83
CA HIS A 221 18.89 -11.26 1.65
C HIS A 221 17.88 -10.35 2.33
N ASP A 222 16.61 -10.53 2.01
CA ASP A 222 15.50 -9.79 2.60
C ASP A 222 14.63 -10.68 3.51
N LEU A 223 13.99 -10.06 4.51
CA LEU A 223 13.02 -10.67 5.41
C LEU A 223 11.78 -9.79 5.57
N ILE A 224 10.72 -10.34 6.19
CA ILE A 224 9.58 -9.57 6.68
C ILE A 224 9.37 -9.90 8.16
N VAL A 225 9.31 -8.85 8.98
CA VAL A 225 8.91 -8.94 10.39
C VAL A 225 7.47 -8.48 10.53
N ARG A 226 6.62 -9.29 11.17
CA ARG A 226 5.30 -8.89 11.68
C ARG A 226 5.44 -8.43 13.13
N ARG A 227 4.82 -7.30 13.48
CA ARG A 227 4.85 -6.68 14.81
C ARG A 227 3.43 -6.45 15.29
N GLU A 228 3.12 -6.91 16.49
CA GLU A 228 1.80 -6.83 17.11
C GLU A 228 1.85 -5.97 18.38
N ILE A 229 0.95 -5.00 18.51
CA ILE A 229 0.88 -4.14 19.70
C ILE A 229 0.51 -4.98 20.92
N GLY A 230 1.29 -4.87 22.00
CA GLY A 230 1.14 -5.69 23.20
C GLY A 230 1.53 -7.17 23.01
N GLY A 231 1.96 -7.55 21.80
CA GLY A 231 2.40 -8.89 21.44
C GLY A 231 3.90 -8.99 21.22
N GLN A 232 4.30 -9.83 20.28
CA GLN A 232 5.70 -10.05 19.91
C GLN A 232 5.96 -9.63 18.46
N SER A 233 7.23 -9.33 18.16
CA SER A 233 7.71 -9.26 16.78
C SER A 233 8.20 -10.64 16.34
N VAL A 234 7.80 -11.08 15.15
CA VAL A 234 8.18 -12.39 14.59
C VAL A 234 8.62 -12.24 13.14
N VAL A 235 9.66 -12.95 12.74
CA VAL A 235 10.03 -13.10 11.32
C VAL A 235 9.00 -14.02 10.68
N VAL A 236 8.21 -13.50 9.74
CA VAL A 236 7.17 -14.26 9.03
C VAL A 236 7.62 -14.69 7.64
N TYR A 237 8.72 -14.12 7.16
CA TYR A 237 9.33 -14.43 5.88
C TYR A 237 10.82 -14.17 5.96
N ASP A 238 11.62 -15.05 5.37
CA ASP A 238 13.07 -14.94 5.34
C ASP A 238 13.60 -15.67 4.09
N GLU A 239 14.37 -14.98 3.24
CA GLU A 239 14.92 -15.57 2.03
C GLU A 239 15.93 -16.70 2.25
N ALA A 240 16.52 -16.83 3.45
CA ALA A 240 17.38 -17.96 3.81
C ALA A 240 16.60 -19.27 3.96
N TRP A 241 15.26 -19.20 4.10
CA TRP A 241 14.41 -20.39 4.10
C TRP A 241 14.12 -20.91 2.69
N ASN A 242 14.80 -20.35 1.67
CA ASN A 242 14.63 -20.66 0.25
C ASN A 242 13.18 -20.54 -0.27
N PRO A 243 12.50 -19.39 -0.03
CA PRO A 243 11.20 -19.15 -0.61
C PRO A 243 11.28 -19.06 -2.15
N GLU A 244 10.15 -19.32 -2.81
CA GLU A 244 10.03 -19.21 -4.27
C GLU A 244 10.15 -17.76 -4.77
N VAL A 245 9.78 -16.80 -3.93
CA VAL A 245 9.84 -15.36 -4.24
C VAL A 245 11.11 -14.75 -3.64
N LYS A 246 11.64 -13.71 -4.27
CA LYS A 246 12.69 -12.85 -3.72
C LYS A 246 12.15 -11.43 -3.61
N LEU A 247 12.43 -10.73 -2.51
CA LEU A 247 11.87 -9.42 -2.17
C LEU A 247 12.76 -8.24 -2.56
N HIS A 248 13.97 -8.46 -3.07
CA HIS A 248 14.87 -7.37 -3.36
C HIS A 248 14.25 -6.36 -4.35
N GLY A 249 13.99 -5.14 -3.88
CA GLY A 249 13.29 -4.10 -4.64
C GLY A 249 11.75 -4.26 -4.74
N ALA A 250 11.15 -5.21 -4.03
CA ALA A 250 9.71 -5.43 -3.97
C ALA A 250 9.02 -4.55 -2.92
N TRP A 251 7.71 -4.36 -3.08
CA TRP A 251 6.85 -3.60 -2.17
C TRP A 251 5.84 -4.50 -1.47
N LEU A 252 5.46 -4.11 -0.25
CA LEU A 252 4.36 -4.71 0.49
C LEU A 252 3.05 -4.01 0.09
N ILE A 253 2.04 -4.77 -0.30
CA ILE A 253 0.77 -4.23 -0.79
C ILE A 253 -0.37 -4.73 0.09
N THR A 254 -1.26 -3.82 0.51
CA THR A 254 -2.46 -4.11 1.31
C THR A 254 -3.69 -3.45 0.71
N GLY A 255 -4.86 -3.85 1.19
CA GLY A 255 -6.11 -3.13 0.95
C GLY A 255 -6.30 -1.99 1.95
N PRO A 256 -7.28 -1.11 1.69
CA PRO A 256 -7.59 0.04 2.55
C PRO A 256 -8.00 -0.39 3.97
#